data_AF-A0A165KHE4-F1
#
_entry.id   AF-A0A165KHE4-F1
#
_cell.length_a   1.000
_cell.length_b   1.000
_cell.length_c   1.000
_cell.angle_alpha   90.00
_cell.angle_beta   90.00
_cell.angle_gamma   90.00
#
_symmetry.space_group_name_H-M   'P 1'
#
loop_
_entity.id
_entity.type
_entity.pdbx_description
1 polymer ?
#
loop_
_entity_poly.entity_id
_entity_poly.type
_entity_poly.pdbx_seq_one_letter_code
_entity_poly.pdbx_strand_id
1 'polypeptide(L)'
;MLPIDPNVLDERTSVIHTSVRDNVAERDGRRCILTGASNECEAAHIIPLMKGNEYNKALTECMCSVQAPEDVIDDINDVRNGIFIKGDLHTAFGVLLAVLVTPNFAMDVSDVPGSAHTPTHTSTGCTLHIFEGDIIIGASLQWVLIESGSQVRIADKAWPPAVLFDAVYASLALKTFSVKTSIDIYLKGNEVLLGTGLGVTMV
;
A
#
# COMPACT_ATOMS: atom_id res chain seq x y z
N MET A 1 16.61 -1.36 -10.01
CA MET A 1 15.90 -1.24 -8.72
C MET A 1 15.86 0.24 -8.39
N LEU A 2 14.71 0.90 -8.50
CA LEU A 2 14.61 2.27 -8.00
C LEU A 2 14.88 2.26 -6.49
N PRO A 3 15.53 3.31 -5.96
CA PRO A 3 15.57 3.52 -4.53
C PRO A 3 14.13 3.49 -3.97
N ILE A 4 13.84 2.59 -3.02
CA ILE A 4 12.58 2.59 -2.28
C ILE A 4 12.49 3.97 -1.62
N ASP A 5 11.49 4.77 -1.97
CA ASP A 5 11.25 6.04 -1.29
C ASP A 5 10.75 5.72 0.13
N PRO A 6 11.59 5.87 1.18
CA PRO A 6 11.18 5.57 2.55
C PRO A 6 10.04 6.49 3.00
N ASN A 7 9.89 7.64 2.34
CA ASN A 7 8.93 8.68 2.61
C ASN A 7 7.73 8.61 1.67
N VAL A 8 7.46 7.45 1.03
CA VAL A 8 6.20 7.15 0.33
C VAL A 8 4.99 7.62 1.18
N LEU A 9 5.15 7.59 2.52
CA LEU A 9 4.09 7.71 3.52
C LEU A 9 4.18 8.89 4.49
N ASP A 10 5.21 9.73 4.39
CA ASP A 10 5.65 10.59 5.50
C ASP A 10 4.69 11.75 5.83
N GLU A 11 3.67 11.99 5.01
CA GLU A 11 2.73 13.11 5.15
C GLU A 11 1.23 12.68 5.05
N ARG A 12 0.87 11.51 5.60
CA ARG A 12 -0.44 10.87 5.33
C ARG A 12 -1.68 11.38 6.08
N THR A 13 -2.68 11.79 5.30
CA THR A 13 -4.02 11.16 5.16
C THR A 13 -4.75 11.86 4.01
N SER A 14 -5.16 11.14 2.95
CA SER A 14 -5.96 11.72 1.87
C SER A 14 -7.17 10.85 1.56
N VAL A 15 -8.33 11.49 1.57
CA VAL A 15 -9.59 10.87 1.18
C VAL A 15 -9.77 11.05 -0.32
N ILE A 16 -10.22 10.00 -0.99
CA ILE A 16 -10.53 10.03 -2.43
C ILE A 16 -11.77 10.91 -2.68
N HIS A 17 -11.75 11.72 -3.77
CA HIS A 17 -12.87 12.57 -4.18
C HIS A 17 -14.17 11.76 -4.36
N THR A 18 -15.34 12.35 -4.07
CA THR A 18 -16.64 11.65 -3.96
C THR A 18 -17.00 10.78 -5.16
N SER A 19 -16.76 11.26 -6.37
CA SER A 19 -17.01 10.50 -7.61
C SER A 19 -16.13 9.25 -7.75
N VAL A 20 -14.87 9.33 -7.34
CA VAL A 20 -13.92 8.20 -7.39
C VAL A 20 -14.14 7.28 -6.20
N ARG A 21 -14.53 7.83 -5.05
CA ARG A 21 -14.88 7.07 -3.85
C ARG A 21 -15.98 6.05 -4.14
N ASP A 22 -17.03 6.45 -4.86
CA ASP A 22 -18.14 5.54 -5.16
C ASP A 22 -17.69 4.41 -6.10
N ASN A 23 -16.81 4.68 -7.07
CA ASN A 23 -16.23 3.65 -7.94
C ASN A 23 -15.37 2.65 -7.15
N VAL A 24 -14.51 3.13 -6.24
CA VAL A 24 -13.70 2.26 -5.36
C VAL A 24 -14.61 1.43 -4.45
N ALA A 25 -15.63 2.05 -3.85
CA ALA A 25 -16.60 1.37 -3.02
C ALA A 25 -17.37 0.30 -3.80
N GLU A 26 -17.84 0.59 -5.01
CA GLU A 26 -18.55 -0.37 -5.86
C GLU A 26 -17.66 -1.55 -6.26
N ARG A 27 -16.43 -1.28 -6.69
CA ARG A 27 -15.42 -2.30 -7.01
C ARG A 27 -15.22 -3.26 -5.84
N ASP A 28 -15.11 -2.73 -4.62
CA ASP A 28 -14.86 -3.51 -3.40
C ASP A 28 -16.16 -4.09 -2.79
N GLY A 29 -17.29 -3.99 -3.49
CA GLY A 29 -18.58 -4.53 -3.05
C GLY A 29 -19.17 -3.80 -1.84
N ARG A 30 -18.84 -2.51 -1.70
CA ARG A 30 -19.23 -1.57 -0.64
C ARG A 30 -18.95 -2.12 0.76
N ARG A 31 -17.84 -2.84 0.89
CA ARG A 31 -17.38 -3.44 2.14
C ARG A 31 -15.89 -3.22 2.33
N CYS A 32 -15.48 -3.03 3.57
CA CYS A 32 -14.07 -2.96 3.95
C CYS A 32 -13.34 -4.21 3.45
N ILE A 33 -12.26 -4.02 2.68
CA ILE A 33 -11.49 -5.13 2.14
C ILE A 33 -10.78 -5.97 3.22
N LEU A 34 -10.60 -5.41 4.42
CA LEU A 34 -9.93 -6.09 5.55
C LEU A 34 -10.91 -6.80 6.50
N THR A 35 -12.14 -6.31 6.65
CA THR A 35 -13.09 -6.79 7.69
C THR A 35 -14.42 -7.28 7.15
N GLY A 36 -14.76 -6.91 5.91
CA GLY A 36 -16.08 -7.13 5.34
C GLY A 36 -17.19 -6.21 5.88
N ALA A 37 -16.90 -5.30 6.82
CA ALA A 37 -17.87 -4.34 7.33
C ALA A 37 -18.36 -3.39 6.24
N SER A 38 -19.63 -2.99 6.27
CA SER A 38 -20.23 -2.07 5.28
C SER A 38 -20.43 -0.63 5.80
N ASN A 39 -20.25 -0.40 7.10
CA ASN A 39 -20.38 0.89 7.75
C ASN A 39 -19.02 1.55 7.99
N GLU A 40 -19.02 2.88 8.09
CA GLU A 40 -17.82 3.68 8.47
C GLU A 40 -16.61 3.43 7.55
N CYS A 41 -16.88 3.05 6.29
CA CYS A 41 -15.87 2.81 5.29
C CYS A 41 -15.69 4.02 4.38
N GLU A 42 -14.45 4.22 3.97
CA GLU A 42 -14.03 5.26 3.05
C GLU A 42 -13.06 4.70 2.02
N ALA A 43 -12.94 5.44 0.91
CA ALA A 43 -11.98 5.12 -0.13
C ALA A 43 -10.67 5.84 0.21
N ALA A 44 -9.65 5.04 0.53
CA ALA A 44 -8.33 5.50 0.88
C ALA A 44 -7.38 5.31 -0.29
N HIS A 45 -6.51 6.30 -0.53
CA HIS A 45 -5.43 6.16 -1.51
C HIS A 45 -4.34 5.20 -1.00
N ILE A 46 -3.89 4.26 -1.85
CA ILE A 46 -2.74 3.40 -1.55
C ILE A 46 -1.44 4.18 -1.66
N ILE A 47 -1.28 5.04 -2.67
CA ILE A 47 -0.22 6.04 -2.77
C ILE A 47 -0.85 7.41 -2.50
N PRO A 48 -0.36 8.19 -1.51
CA PRO A 48 -1.05 9.41 -1.06
C PRO A 48 -1.28 10.41 -2.18
N LEU A 49 -2.43 11.10 -2.14
CA LEU A 49 -2.81 12.12 -3.12
C LEU A 49 -1.71 13.16 -3.37
N MET A 50 -1.01 13.55 -2.32
CA MET A 50 0.04 14.58 -2.38
C MET A 50 1.31 14.18 -3.14
N LYS A 51 1.52 12.89 -3.39
CA LYS A 51 2.64 12.44 -4.24
C LYS A 51 2.41 12.85 -5.69
N GLY A 52 1.15 13.05 -6.10
CA GLY A 52 0.80 13.54 -7.42
C GLY A 52 0.90 12.49 -8.53
N ASN A 53 0.45 12.90 -9.71
CA ASN A 53 0.32 12.05 -10.89
C ASN A 53 1.68 11.56 -11.40
N GLU A 54 2.66 12.46 -11.44
CA GLU A 54 4.00 12.18 -11.96
C GLU A 54 4.71 11.10 -11.14
N TYR A 55 4.58 11.18 -9.80
CA TYR A 55 5.14 10.17 -8.91
C TYR A 55 4.48 8.80 -9.12
N ASN A 56 3.14 8.77 -9.13
CA ASN A 56 2.38 7.55 -9.26
C ASN A 56 2.64 6.85 -10.61
N LYS A 57 2.74 7.65 -11.68
CA LYS A 57 3.14 7.19 -13.00
C LYS A 57 4.56 6.61 -12.99
N ALA A 58 5.55 7.34 -12.48
CA ALA A 58 6.93 6.86 -12.44
C ALA A 58 7.08 5.58 -11.61
N LEU A 59 6.36 5.49 -10.49
CA LEU A 59 6.33 4.30 -9.63
C LEU A 59 5.81 3.08 -10.40
N THR A 60 4.67 3.23 -11.08
CA THR A 60 4.03 2.13 -11.81
C THR A 60 4.80 1.76 -13.08
N GLU A 61 5.26 2.74 -13.87
CA GLU A 61 6.08 2.52 -15.08
C GLU A 61 7.40 1.80 -14.78
N CYS A 62 8.09 2.14 -13.69
CA CYS A 62 9.37 1.50 -13.38
C CYS A 62 9.21 0.00 -13.09
N MET A 63 8.08 -0.39 -12.51
CA MET A 63 7.80 -1.79 -12.15
C MET A 63 7.11 -2.55 -13.30
N CYS A 64 6.65 -1.85 -14.35
CA CYS A 64 6.20 -2.43 -15.63
C CYS A 64 7.30 -3.10 -16.46
N SER A 65 8.59 -3.02 -16.08
CA SER A 65 9.58 -3.94 -16.67
C SER A 65 9.38 -5.39 -16.22
N VAL A 66 8.55 -5.60 -15.19
CA VAL A 66 8.15 -6.91 -14.63
C VAL A 66 6.63 -7.15 -14.75
N GLN A 67 5.82 -6.09 -14.88
CA GLN A 67 4.36 -6.10 -14.95
C GLN A 67 3.82 -5.67 -16.33
N ALA A 68 2.54 -5.93 -16.61
CA ALA A 68 1.98 -5.69 -17.92
C ALA A 68 1.71 -4.17 -18.16
N PRO A 69 1.78 -3.65 -19.40
CA PRO A 69 1.62 -2.22 -19.69
C PRO A 69 0.31 -1.61 -19.17
N GLU A 70 -0.72 -2.44 -19.02
CA GLU A 70 -2.00 -2.07 -18.42
C GLU A 70 -1.92 -1.66 -16.95
N ASP A 71 -0.85 -1.99 -16.23
CA ASP A 71 -0.68 -1.66 -14.80
C ASP A 71 -0.15 -0.24 -14.56
N VAL A 72 0.19 0.50 -15.62
CA VAL A 72 0.56 1.92 -15.48
C VAL A 72 -0.65 2.74 -15.01
N ILE A 73 -0.43 3.56 -13.98
CA ILE A 73 -1.44 4.48 -13.45
C ILE A 73 -0.88 5.90 -13.50
N ASP A 74 -1.40 6.71 -14.42
CA ASP A 74 -0.96 8.09 -14.64
C ASP A 74 -1.82 9.15 -13.94
N ASP A 75 -2.95 8.77 -13.34
CA ASP A 75 -3.79 9.62 -12.50
C ASP A 75 -3.76 9.13 -11.05
N ILE A 76 -3.38 10.01 -10.12
CA ILE A 76 -3.37 9.73 -8.67
C ILE A 76 -4.78 9.39 -8.14
N ASN A 77 -5.84 9.84 -8.84
CA ASN A 77 -7.23 9.53 -8.54
C ASN A 77 -7.78 8.35 -9.34
N ASP A 78 -6.94 7.56 -10.03
CA ASP A 78 -7.37 6.30 -10.62
C ASP A 78 -7.93 5.38 -9.52
N VAL A 79 -9.04 4.70 -9.82
CA VAL A 79 -9.71 3.74 -8.92
C VAL A 79 -8.73 2.66 -8.44
N ARG A 80 -7.76 2.29 -9.26
CA ARG A 80 -6.70 1.32 -8.95
C ARG A 80 -5.69 1.83 -7.92
N ASN A 81 -5.61 3.14 -7.67
CA ASN A 81 -4.85 3.69 -6.53
C ASN A 81 -5.73 3.82 -5.26
N GLY A 82 -6.94 3.26 -5.25
CA GLY A 82 -7.85 3.30 -4.10
C GLY A 82 -8.16 1.93 -3.52
N ILE A 83 -8.45 1.89 -2.21
CA ILE A 83 -9.03 0.74 -1.49
C ILE A 83 -10.16 1.20 -0.57
N PHE A 84 -11.20 0.38 -0.41
CA PHE A 84 -12.31 0.66 0.49
C PHE A 84 -12.07 0.03 1.86
N ILE A 85 -11.84 0.85 2.90
CA ILE A 85 -11.48 0.40 4.24
C ILE A 85 -12.20 1.20 5.33
N LYS A 86 -12.30 0.63 6.53
CA LYS A 86 -12.87 1.33 7.70
C LYS A 86 -11.96 2.50 8.10
N GLY A 87 -12.52 3.63 8.52
CA GLY A 87 -11.74 4.84 8.88
C GLY A 87 -10.64 4.60 9.93
N ASP A 88 -10.91 3.77 10.95
CA ASP A 88 -9.89 3.40 11.95
C ASP A 88 -8.69 2.67 11.30
N LEU A 89 -8.97 1.81 10.32
CA LEU A 89 -7.94 1.06 9.58
C LEU A 89 -7.23 1.93 8.56
N HIS A 90 -7.91 2.95 8.00
CA HIS A 90 -7.27 3.93 7.12
C HIS A 90 -6.17 4.68 7.85
N THR A 91 -6.43 5.11 9.09
CA THR A 91 -5.41 5.79 9.91
C THR A 91 -4.20 4.90 10.21
N ALA A 92 -4.39 3.58 10.31
CA ALA A 92 -3.33 2.62 10.55
C ALA A 92 -2.59 2.18 9.27
N PHE A 93 -3.19 2.33 8.09
CA PHE A 93 -2.66 1.82 6.82
C PHE A 93 -1.37 2.54 6.39
N GLY A 94 -0.29 1.76 6.27
CA GLY A 94 1.07 2.21 6.01
C GLY A 94 1.78 2.83 7.23
N VAL A 95 1.17 2.79 8.41
CA VAL A 95 1.80 3.22 9.67
C VAL A 95 2.07 2.02 10.57
N LEU A 96 1.06 1.16 10.75
CA LEU A 96 1.13 -0.03 11.59
C LEU A 96 0.88 -1.31 10.80
N LEU A 97 0.21 -1.19 9.65
CA LEU A 97 -0.16 -2.32 8.81
C LEU A 97 0.12 -2.04 7.34
N ALA A 98 0.39 -3.09 6.57
CA ALA A 98 0.43 -3.04 5.11
C ALA A 98 -0.14 -4.35 4.54
N VAL A 99 -0.43 -4.36 3.24
CA VAL A 99 -0.84 -5.56 2.51
C VAL A 99 0.38 -6.14 1.82
N LEU A 100 0.61 -7.43 2.04
CA LEU A 100 1.60 -8.23 1.33
C LEU A 100 0.90 -8.94 0.17
N VAL A 101 1.37 -8.74 -1.05
CA VAL A 101 0.90 -9.46 -2.23
C VAL A 101 1.88 -10.59 -2.55
N THR A 102 1.35 -11.79 -2.82
CA THR A 102 2.11 -12.98 -3.24
C THR A 102 1.46 -13.59 -4.50
N PRO A 103 2.23 -14.26 -5.38
CA PRO A 103 3.68 -14.36 -5.33
C PRO A 103 4.34 -13.01 -5.60
N ASN A 104 5.52 -12.80 -5.01
CA ASN A 104 6.41 -11.69 -5.31
C ASN A 104 7.83 -12.21 -5.55
N PHE A 105 8.83 -11.34 -5.68
CA PHE A 105 10.20 -11.75 -6.01
C PHE A 105 10.86 -12.68 -4.96
N ALA A 106 10.31 -12.75 -3.74
CA ALA A 106 10.90 -13.48 -2.61
C ALA A 106 10.01 -14.59 -2.04
N MET A 107 8.68 -14.52 -2.24
CA MET A 107 7.72 -15.42 -1.60
C MET A 107 6.66 -15.90 -2.58
N ASP A 108 6.36 -17.20 -2.49
CA ASP A 108 5.17 -17.81 -3.07
C ASP A 108 3.96 -17.64 -2.16
N VAL A 109 2.75 -17.85 -2.71
CA VAL A 109 1.50 -17.81 -1.92
C VAL A 109 1.52 -18.81 -0.76
N SER A 110 2.20 -19.96 -0.93
CA SER A 110 2.34 -20.99 0.10
C SER A 110 3.25 -20.62 1.26
N ASP A 111 4.11 -19.61 1.09
CA ASP A 111 5.08 -19.20 2.12
C ASP A 111 4.42 -18.34 3.21
N VAL A 112 3.23 -17.80 2.94
CA VAL A 112 2.45 -17.02 3.90
C VAL A 112 1.42 -17.94 4.57
N PRO A 113 1.52 -18.19 5.88
CA PRO A 113 0.53 -19.02 6.59
C PRO A 113 -0.86 -18.38 6.48
N GLY A 114 -1.78 -19.06 5.79
CA GLY A 114 -3.18 -18.65 5.73
C GLY A 114 -3.98 -19.16 6.93
N SER A 115 -5.09 -18.48 7.25
CA SER A 115 -6.16 -19.09 8.04
C SER A 115 -6.59 -20.39 7.33
N ALA A 116 -6.67 -21.50 8.08
CA ALA A 116 -6.72 -22.90 7.62
C ALA A 116 -7.92 -23.30 6.71
N HIS A 117 -8.64 -22.34 6.11
CA HIS A 117 -9.91 -22.53 5.41
C HIS A 117 -9.91 -22.06 3.94
N THR A 118 -8.75 -21.71 3.36
CA THR A 118 -8.71 -21.20 1.97
C THR A 118 -8.26 -22.31 1.00
N PRO A 119 -8.96 -22.54 -0.14
CA PRO A 119 -8.57 -23.56 -1.10
C PRO A 119 -7.17 -23.29 -1.67
N THR A 120 -6.35 -24.34 -1.75
CA THR A 120 -4.94 -24.39 -2.13
C THR A 120 -4.62 -24.00 -3.60
N HIS A 121 -5.45 -23.18 -4.26
CA HIS A 121 -5.34 -22.92 -5.71
C HIS A 121 -5.63 -21.46 -6.12
N THR A 122 -5.38 -20.47 -5.28
CA THR A 122 -5.35 -19.06 -5.75
C THR A 122 -3.96 -18.73 -6.29
N SER A 123 -3.88 -18.27 -7.54
CA SER A 123 -2.61 -17.86 -8.19
C SER A 123 -2.00 -16.59 -7.59
N THR A 124 -2.77 -15.85 -6.79
CA THR A 124 -2.36 -14.62 -6.11
C THR A 124 -3.01 -14.58 -4.72
N GLY A 125 -2.25 -14.19 -3.70
CA GLY A 125 -2.71 -13.98 -2.33
C GLY A 125 -2.45 -12.54 -1.88
N CYS A 126 -3.42 -11.92 -1.19
CA CYS A 126 -3.24 -10.63 -0.53
C CYS A 126 -3.46 -10.82 0.97
N THR A 127 -2.42 -10.59 1.77
CA THR A 127 -2.45 -10.83 3.20
C THR A 127 -2.13 -9.56 3.97
N LEU A 128 -2.89 -9.30 5.02
CA LEU A 128 -2.63 -8.20 5.93
C LEU A 128 -1.45 -8.53 6.84
N HIS A 129 -0.47 -7.63 6.92
CA HIS A 129 0.64 -7.73 7.87
C HIS A 129 0.61 -6.54 8.82
N ILE A 130 0.56 -6.82 10.12
CA ILE A 130 0.68 -5.83 11.19
C ILE A 130 2.12 -5.86 11.70
N PHE A 131 2.82 -4.74 11.61
CA PHE A 131 4.24 -4.61 11.94
C PHE A 131 4.48 -4.29 13.41
N GLU A 132 3.51 -3.65 14.07
CA GLU A 132 3.63 -3.24 15.47
C GLU A 132 2.27 -3.25 16.17
N GLY A 133 2.22 -3.91 17.34
CA GLY A 133 1.05 -3.94 18.22
C GLY A 133 -0.12 -4.77 17.70
N ASP A 134 -1.24 -4.67 18.41
CA ASP A 134 -2.52 -5.26 18.04
C ASP A 134 -3.45 -4.17 17.52
N ILE A 135 -4.25 -4.48 16.49
CA ILE A 135 -5.27 -3.56 15.98
C ILE A 135 -6.64 -4.04 16.42
N ILE A 136 -7.28 -3.21 17.23
CA ILE A 136 -8.62 -3.45 17.75
C ILE A 136 -9.54 -2.37 17.18
N ILE A 137 -10.59 -2.78 16.48
CA ILE A 137 -11.60 -1.87 15.92
C ILE A 137 -12.96 -2.10 16.58
N GLY A 138 -13.76 -1.03 16.70
CA GLY A 138 -15.14 -1.09 17.21
C GLY A 138 -15.36 -0.34 18.53
N ALA A 139 -16.63 -0.26 18.93
CA ALA A 139 -17.04 0.35 20.19
C ALA A 139 -17.05 -0.68 21.33
N SER A 140 -17.08 -0.23 22.59
CA SER A 140 -16.85 -0.99 23.82
C SER A 140 -17.63 -2.31 24.02
N LEU A 141 -18.63 -2.62 23.20
CA LEU A 141 -19.44 -3.85 23.26
C LEU A 141 -19.22 -4.82 22.07
N GLN A 142 -18.56 -4.40 21.00
CA GLN A 142 -18.26 -5.22 19.81
C GLN A 142 -16.91 -4.81 19.25
N TRP A 143 -15.84 -5.32 19.87
CA TRP A 143 -14.48 -5.19 19.33
C TRP A 143 -14.18 -6.35 18.38
N VAL A 144 -13.46 -6.04 17.31
CA VAL A 144 -12.89 -7.03 16.39
C VAL A 144 -11.37 -6.88 16.47
N LEU A 145 -10.69 -7.97 16.83
CA LEU A 145 -9.25 -8.08 16.72
C LEU A 145 -8.91 -8.36 15.27
N ILE A 146 -8.04 -7.54 14.69
CA ILE A 146 -7.49 -7.75 13.37
C ILE A 146 -6.16 -8.46 13.51
N GLU A 147 -6.06 -9.68 13.00
CA GLU A 147 -4.86 -10.51 13.12
C GLU A 147 -3.96 -10.31 11.89
N SER A 148 -2.65 -10.20 12.14
CA SER A 148 -1.65 -10.35 11.09
C SER A 148 -1.79 -11.75 10.45
N GLY A 149 -1.69 -11.84 9.12
CA GLY A 149 -1.99 -13.06 8.37
C GLY A 149 -3.44 -13.14 7.86
N SER A 150 -4.30 -12.19 8.21
CA SER A 150 -5.68 -12.14 7.70
C SER A 150 -5.72 -11.94 6.18
N GLN A 151 -6.61 -12.67 5.49
CA GLN A 151 -6.79 -12.54 4.05
C GLN A 151 -7.54 -11.25 3.70
N VAL A 152 -7.03 -10.55 2.70
CA VAL A 152 -7.66 -9.33 2.14
C VAL A 152 -8.65 -9.75 1.06
N ARG A 153 -9.83 -9.12 1.05
CA ARG A 153 -10.81 -9.28 -0.02
C ARG A 153 -10.32 -8.55 -1.27
N ILE A 154 -10.15 -9.29 -2.36
CA ILE A 154 -9.72 -8.76 -3.66
C ILE A 154 -10.96 -8.64 -4.56
N ALA A 155 -11.02 -7.58 -5.36
CA ALA A 155 -12.02 -7.43 -6.41
C ALA A 155 -11.54 -8.04 -7.74
N ASP A 156 -12.47 -8.54 -8.56
CA ASP A 156 -12.14 -9.23 -9.82
C ASP A 156 -11.67 -8.30 -10.95
N LYS A 157 -11.90 -6.98 -10.82
CA LYS A 157 -11.61 -5.98 -11.85
C LYS A 157 -11.05 -4.71 -11.23
N ALA A 158 -10.15 -4.05 -11.95
CA ALA A 158 -9.54 -2.78 -11.53
C ALA A 158 -8.97 -2.83 -10.09
N TRP A 159 -8.49 -4.01 -9.70
CA TRP A 159 -7.75 -4.19 -8.45
C TRP A 159 -6.44 -3.40 -8.53
N PRO A 160 -5.95 -2.84 -7.42
CA PRO A 160 -4.67 -2.16 -7.41
C PRO A 160 -3.52 -3.08 -7.88
N PRO A 161 -2.63 -2.58 -8.76
CA PRO A 161 -1.40 -3.28 -9.12
C PRO A 161 -0.55 -3.57 -7.88
N ALA A 162 0.12 -4.73 -7.88
CA ALA A 162 0.95 -5.17 -6.75
C ALA A 162 2.03 -4.14 -6.37
N VAL A 163 2.57 -3.40 -7.34
CA VAL A 163 3.58 -2.36 -7.09
C VAL A 163 3.14 -1.32 -6.07
N LEU A 164 1.85 -0.95 -6.02
CA LEU A 164 1.38 0.04 -5.06
C LEU A 164 1.46 -0.51 -3.63
N PHE A 165 1.08 -1.78 -3.45
CA PHE A 165 1.19 -2.47 -2.16
C PHE A 165 2.65 -2.72 -1.79
N ASP A 166 3.49 -3.14 -2.74
CA ASP A 166 4.92 -3.37 -2.53
C ASP A 166 5.63 -2.09 -2.07
N ALA A 167 5.31 -0.94 -2.67
CA ALA A 167 5.87 0.34 -2.27
C ALA A 167 5.53 0.70 -0.82
N VAL A 168 4.26 0.53 -0.43
CA VAL A 168 3.81 0.78 0.96
C VAL A 168 4.42 -0.23 1.93
N TYR A 169 4.43 -1.51 1.58
CA TYR A 169 4.98 -2.57 2.41
C TYR A 169 6.49 -2.40 2.61
N ALA A 170 7.24 -2.10 1.54
CA ALA A 170 8.67 -1.88 1.61
C ALA A 170 9.03 -0.63 2.43
N SER A 171 8.29 0.47 2.27
CA SER A 171 8.46 1.68 3.09
C SER A 171 8.23 1.37 4.58
N LEU A 172 7.14 0.67 4.91
CA LEU A 172 6.83 0.32 6.30
C LEU A 172 7.85 -0.69 6.88
N ALA A 173 8.27 -1.69 6.10
CA ALA A 173 9.29 -2.65 6.52
C ALA A 173 10.64 -1.96 6.77
N LEU A 174 11.04 -1.03 5.92
CA LEU A 174 12.25 -0.23 6.13
C LEU A 174 12.13 0.60 7.41
N LYS A 175 11.00 1.27 7.63
CA LYS A 175 10.76 2.07 8.84
C LYS A 175 10.82 1.23 10.11
N THR A 176 10.27 0.02 10.06
CA THR A 176 10.16 -0.88 11.23
C THR A 176 11.49 -1.57 11.54
N PHE A 177 12.18 -2.09 10.52
CA PHE A 177 13.32 -2.99 10.71
C PHE A 177 14.68 -2.36 10.44
N SER A 178 14.77 -1.17 9.81
CA SER A 178 16.08 -0.57 9.55
C SER A 178 16.71 -0.04 10.83
N VAL A 179 18.03 -0.18 10.91
CA VAL A 179 18.84 0.46 11.95
C VAL A 179 18.74 1.97 11.77
N LYS A 180 18.40 2.73 12.82
CA LYS A 180 18.19 4.20 12.78
C LYS A 180 19.29 4.96 12.02
N THR A 181 20.55 4.54 12.17
CA THR A 181 21.70 5.14 11.48
C THR A 181 21.66 5.02 9.95
N SER A 182 21.01 3.98 9.41
CA SER A 182 20.95 3.72 7.96
C SER A 182 19.85 4.53 7.26
N ILE A 183 18.73 4.81 7.94
CA ILE A 183 17.65 5.65 7.40
C ILE A 183 18.13 7.10 7.27
N ASP A 184 18.81 7.64 8.29
CA ASP A 184 19.31 9.03 8.27
C ASP A 184 20.30 9.28 7.13
N ILE A 185 21.14 8.28 6.78
CA ILE A 185 22.08 8.36 5.66
C ILE A 185 21.34 8.36 4.32
N TYR A 186 20.31 7.51 4.19
CA TYR A 186 19.52 7.41 2.96
C TYR A 186 18.69 8.66 2.69
N LEU A 187 18.03 9.19 3.73
CA LEU A 187 17.24 10.42 3.66
C LEU A 187 18.11 11.64 3.34
N LYS A 188 19.26 11.78 4.01
CA LYS A 188 20.22 12.86 3.73
C LYS A 188 20.85 12.75 2.34
N GLY A 189 21.04 11.54 1.82
CA GLY A 189 21.55 11.32 0.47
C GLY A 189 20.60 11.81 -0.63
N ASN A 190 19.28 11.66 -0.43
CA ASN A 190 18.27 12.04 -1.42
C ASN A 190 17.94 13.54 -1.43
N GLU A 191 18.08 14.26 -0.31
CA GLU A 191 17.97 15.73 -0.30
C GLU A 191 19.07 16.41 -1.12
N VAL A 192 20.28 15.85 -1.13
CA VAL A 192 21.43 16.41 -1.87
C VAL A 192 21.26 16.25 -3.38
N LEU A 193 20.57 15.22 -3.86
CA LEU A 193 20.39 14.95 -5.30
C LEU A 193 19.27 15.78 -5.95
N LEU A 194 18.30 16.27 -5.19
CA LEU A 194 17.25 17.16 -5.69
C LEU A 194 17.59 18.66 -5.54
N GLY A 195 18.71 18.99 -4.89
CA GLY A 195 19.01 20.35 -4.42
C GLY A 195 20.15 21.12 -5.09
N THR A 196 21.00 20.53 -5.94
CA THR A 196 22.14 21.28 -6.51
C THR A 196 22.25 21.16 -8.03
N GLY A 197 21.48 21.99 -8.72
CA GLY A 197 21.98 22.60 -9.95
C GLY A 197 23.01 23.67 -9.56
N LEU A 198 24.30 23.35 -9.70
CA LEU A 198 25.38 24.30 -10.00
C LEU A 198 26.68 23.51 -10.18
N GLY A 199 27.30 23.73 -11.34
CA GLY A 199 28.35 22.87 -11.89
C GLY A 199 29.67 22.89 -11.14
N VAL A 200 30.42 21.81 -11.34
CA VAL A 200 31.87 21.80 -11.15
C VAL A 200 32.48 21.05 -12.33
N THR A 201 33.14 21.81 -13.20
CA THR A 201 34.15 21.32 -14.14
C THR A 201 35.36 20.88 -13.32
N MET A 202 35.91 19.68 -13.57
CA MET A 202 37.30 19.39 -13.20
C MET A 202 38.08 18.99 -14.43
N VAL A 203 39.14 19.77 -14.64
CA VAL A 203 40.32 19.53 -15.47
C VAL A 203 41.12 18.38 -14.86
#